data_AF-A0AA39I9X8-F1
#
_entry.id   AF-A0AA39I9X8-F1
#
_cell.length_a   1.000
_cell.length_b   1.000
_cell.length_c   1.000
_cell.angle_alpha   90.00
_cell.angle_beta   90.00
_cell.angle_gamma   90.00
#
_symmetry.space_group_name_H-M   'P 1'
#
loop_
_entity.id
_entity.type
_entity.pdbx_description
1 polymer ?
#
loop_
_entity_poly.entity_id
_entity_poly.type
_entity_poly.pdbx_seq_one_letter_code
_entity_poly.pdbx_strand_id
1 'polypeptide(L)'
;MRRPPLLASLLLSLGSSKANVPAGWRPIGDAEDEDGRIFAERRFLSTESPWQENGMPPATSELLDRPLIQSALLATATFVLVSPQLRHQPVLINLLLAVVVLVAVLLFAWRVAVSPEQVPLLLLYRVYDGTAGRWCLLMFWAMCMFASVIFCVMVRVKNRSSTVHRKFFHLTISLIAVSGLRHDPDFVLLSALLMACIFVILEVLRSAKVPPWHEKLDDWLLVFLDAQDSRERILTPIFLIIGIFLPIFLSPPGTDHVAHAYHYAGVITVGIGDSFAALVGSQFGSHHWKRSKKTIEGSVAMWLSQIAGVYLLCPIGEISFLWTVVVCGLSAALEAGLRKGDNVILPFFCYLLL
;
A
#
# COMPACT_ATOMS: atom_id res chain seq x y z
N MET A 1 28.17 -10.96 16.41
CA MET A 1 27.20 -10.41 17.39
C MET A 1 25.81 -10.86 16.96
N ARG A 2 25.07 -11.55 17.83
CA ARG A 2 23.75 -12.14 17.50
C ARG A 2 22.74 -11.01 17.31
N ARG A 3 22.16 -10.90 16.10
CA ARG A 3 21.02 -10.01 15.84
C ARG A 3 19.82 -10.46 16.69
N PRO A 4 19.06 -9.53 17.31
CA PRO A 4 17.88 -9.91 18.06
C PRO A 4 16.77 -10.41 17.09
N PRO A 5 15.83 -11.22 17.57
CA PRO A 5 14.72 -11.72 16.74
C PRO A 5 13.82 -10.57 16.25
N LEU A 6 13.28 -10.71 15.03
CA LEU A 6 12.51 -9.71 14.25
C LEU A 6 11.39 -8.97 15.01
N LEU A 7 10.77 -9.60 16.01
CA LEU A 7 9.75 -8.96 16.85
C LEU A 7 10.33 -7.93 17.83
N ALA A 8 11.57 -8.12 18.29
CA ALA A 8 12.24 -7.21 19.21
C ALA A 8 12.70 -5.93 18.50
N SER A 9 13.10 -6.00 17.23
CA SER A 9 13.40 -4.81 16.42
C SER A 9 12.15 -3.96 16.12
N LEU A 10 11.00 -4.61 15.92
CA LEU A 10 9.72 -3.92 15.72
C LEU A 10 9.28 -3.19 17.00
N LEU A 11 9.47 -3.80 18.17
CA LEU A 11 9.12 -3.23 19.48
C LEU A 11 10.13 -2.20 20.00
N LEU A 12 11.42 -2.34 19.68
CA LEU A 12 12.45 -1.37 20.06
C LEU A 12 12.37 -0.07 19.22
N SER A 13 11.93 -0.17 17.96
CA SER A 13 11.56 0.99 17.13
C SER A 13 10.38 1.80 17.71
N LEU A 14 9.48 1.12 18.44
CA LEU A 14 8.30 1.74 19.07
C LEU A 14 8.59 2.39 20.44
N GLY A 15 9.79 2.24 21.00
CA GLY A 15 10.12 2.62 22.39
C GLY A 15 10.98 3.87 22.61
N SER A 16 11.50 4.52 21.57
CA SER A 16 12.38 5.70 21.76
C SER A 16 11.56 7.00 21.89
N SER A 17 10.99 7.20 23.09
CA SER A 17 10.37 8.47 23.48
C SER A 17 11.42 9.42 24.07
N LYS A 18 12.05 10.24 23.23
CA LYS A 18 12.46 11.61 23.56
C LYS A 18 12.50 12.45 22.28
N ALA A 19 11.38 13.12 21.96
CA ALA A 19 11.38 14.19 20.97
C ALA A 19 12.10 15.40 21.58
N ASN A 20 13.40 15.54 21.30
CA ASN A 20 14.08 16.81 21.48
C ASN A 20 13.64 17.72 20.32
N VAL A 21 12.85 18.75 20.62
CA VAL A 21 12.56 19.84 19.67
C VAL A 21 13.89 20.54 19.34
N PRO A 22 14.32 20.63 18.06
CA PRO A 22 15.56 21.32 17.70
C PRO A 22 15.47 22.81 18.01
N ALA A 23 16.57 23.39 18.48
CA ALA A 23 16.69 24.78 18.97
C ALA A 23 16.50 25.90 17.92
N GLY A 24 15.97 25.60 16.73
CA GLY A 24 15.72 26.56 15.65
C GLY A 24 14.44 27.40 15.79
N TRP A 25 13.66 27.20 16.86
CA TRP A 25 12.36 27.86 17.06
C TRP A 25 12.42 29.06 18.01
N ARG A 26 13.35 30.00 17.76
CA ARG A 26 13.22 31.37 18.30
C ARG A 26 12.86 32.31 17.14
N PRO A 27 11.89 33.22 17.30
CA PRO A 27 11.58 34.21 16.27
C PRO A 27 12.84 35.03 15.98
N ILE A 28 13.30 35.03 14.74
CA ILE A 28 14.32 35.97 14.26
C ILE A 28 13.61 37.31 14.13
N GLY A 29 13.96 38.26 15.00
CA GLY A 29 13.48 39.65 14.91
C GLY A 29 13.99 40.32 13.65
N ASP A 30 13.19 41.25 13.16
CA ASP A 30 13.41 42.00 11.92
C ASP A 30 14.83 42.59 11.84
N ALA A 31 15.56 42.20 10.79
CA ALA A 31 16.78 42.87 10.37
C ALA A 31 16.61 43.26 8.90
N GLU A 32 16.44 44.56 8.65
CA GLU A 32 16.52 45.17 7.33
C GLU A 32 17.99 45.28 6.90
N ASP A 33 18.29 44.94 5.65
CA ASP A 33 19.56 45.25 4.99
C ASP A 33 19.31 46.19 3.78
N GLU A 34 20.20 47.17 3.61
CA GLU A 34 20.03 48.44 2.87
C GLU A 34 19.94 48.38 1.33
N ASP A 35 19.91 47.21 0.66
CA ASP A 35 20.16 47.16 -0.80
C ASP A 35 19.06 46.53 -1.68
N GLY A 36 17.80 46.49 -1.22
CA GLY A 36 16.58 46.57 -2.06
C GLY A 36 16.43 45.66 -3.31
N ARG A 37 17.23 44.59 -3.47
CA ARG A 37 17.28 43.80 -4.72
C ARG A 37 17.37 42.29 -4.49
N ILE A 38 16.51 41.72 -3.64
CA ILE A 38 16.29 40.26 -3.60
C ILE A 38 14.80 39.94 -3.36
N PHE A 39 13.90 40.49 -4.19
CA PHE A 39 12.47 40.13 -4.14
C PHE A 39 11.96 39.41 -5.40
N ALA A 40 12.75 39.36 -6.48
CA ALA A 40 12.32 38.75 -7.75
C ALA A 40 12.81 37.31 -7.92
N GLU A 41 13.96 36.94 -7.37
CA GLU A 41 14.59 35.64 -7.65
C GLU A 41 14.21 34.54 -6.64
N ARG A 42 13.67 34.92 -5.47
CA ARG A 42 13.29 33.98 -4.40
C ARG A 42 11.86 33.44 -4.51
N ARG A 43 11.06 33.92 -5.48
CA ARG A 43 9.66 33.48 -5.67
C ARG A 43 9.53 32.20 -6.51
N PHE A 44 10.60 31.74 -7.16
CA PHE A 44 10.62 30.48 -7.93
C PHE A 44 11.21 29.28 -7.15
N LEU A 45 11.66 29.49 -5.91
CA LEU A 45 12.29 28.47 -5.07
C LEU A 45 11.66 28.35 -3.66
N SER A 46 10.49 28.94 -3.42
CA SER A 46 9.76 28.65 -2.18
C SER A 46 9.07 27.29 -2.32
N THR A 47 9.75 26.25 -1.84
CA THR A 47 9.21 24.95 -1.46
C THR A 47 8.32 25.04 -0.21
N GLU A 48 7.83 26.22 0.13
CA GLU A 48 6.92 26.42 1.25
C GLU A 48 5.49 26.31 0.75
N SER A 49 4.75 25.41 1.40
CA SER A 49 3.33 25.22 1.13
C SER A 49 2.62 26.57 1.36
N PRO A 50 1.69 26.99 0.48
CA PRO A 50 0.91 28.22 0.66
C PRO A 50 0.14 28.29 1.99
N TRP A 51 0.11 27.19 2.74
CA TRP A 51 -0.70 26.99 3.94
C TRP A 51 0.11 26.96 5.25
N GLN A 52 1.42 27.22 5.21
CA GLN A 52 2.26 27.37 6.41
C GLN A 52 1.88 28.59 7.28
N GLU A 53 1.08 29.53 6.75
CA GLU A 53 0.64 30.75 7.48
C GLU A 53 -0.24 30.46 8.71
N ASN A 54 -0.84 29.26 8.84
CA ASN A 54 -1.79 28.96 9.92
C ASN A 54 -1.18 28.36 11.20
N GLY A 55 0.15 28.35 11.34
CA GLY A 55 0.83 27.78 12.52
C GLY A 55 0.67 26.26 12.68
N MET A 56 0.23 25.57 11.62
CA MET A 56 0.16 24.11 11.58
C MET A 56 1.57 23.52 11.44
N PRO A 57 1.88 22.41 12.14
CA PRO A 57 3.18 21.77 12.01
C PRO A 57 3.40 21.35 10.54
N PRO A 58 4.64 21.44 10.02
CA PRO A 58 4.92 21.00 8.66
C PRO A 58 4.50 19.54 8.53
N ALA A 59 3.70 19.23 7.51
CA ALA A 59 3.19 17.89 7.23
C ALA A 59 4.30 16.98 6.68
N THR A 60 5.37 16.80 7.46
CA THR A 60 6.44 15.85 7.13
C THR A 60 5.94 14.44 7.42
N SER A 61 6.35 13.49 6.57
CA SER A 61 5.92 12.10 6.65
C SER A 61 6.21 11.47 8.02
N GLU A 62 7.34 11.80 8.65
CA GLU A 62 7.70 11.22 9.95
C GLU A 62 6.81 11.69 11.13
N LEU A 63 6.39 12.95 11.14
CA LEU A 63 5.61 13.52 12.25
C LEU A 63 4.14 13.15 12.16
N LEU A 64 3.61 13.02 10.94
CA LEU A 64 2.20 12.76 10.71
C LEU A 64 1.88 11.30 10.40
N ASP A 65 2.62 10.69 9.47
CA ASP A 65 2.23 9.40 8.90
C ASP A 65 2.42 8.29 9.92
N ARG A 66 3.50 8.32 10.70
CA ARG A 66 3.77 7.30 11.73
C ARG A 66 2.68 7.26 12.81
N PRO A 67 2.30 8.37 13.49
CA PRO A 67 1.19 8.35 14.42
C PRO A 67 -0.14 7.91 13.80
N LEU A 68 -0.41 8.32 12.55
CA LEU A 68 -1.64 7.96 11.84
C LEU A 68 -1.70 6.45 11.56
N ILE A 69 -0.62 5.89 11.00
CA ILE A 69 -0.47 4.45 10.74
C ILE A 69 -0.60 3.64 12.03
N GLN A 70 0.11 4.04 13.09
CA GLN A 70 0.07 3.32 14.37
C GLN A 70 -1.33 3.30 14.97
N SER A 71 -2.04 4.44 14.95
CA SER A 71 -3.39 4.56 15.48
C SER A 71 -4.39 3.73 14.67
N ALA A 72 -4.26 3.75 13.33
CA ALA A 72 -5.11 2.95 12.44
C ALA A 72 -4.86 1.45 12.57
N LEU A 73 -3.60 1.01 12.67
CA LEU A 73 -3.24 -0.40 12.87
C LEU A 73 -3.73 -0.90 14.23
N LEU A 74 -3.57 -0.12 15.29
CA LEU A 74 -4.06 -0.46 16.62
C LEU A 74 -5.59 -0.63 16.62
N ALA A 75 -6.33 0.34 16.06
CA ALA A 75 -7.78 0.24 15.96
C ALA A 75 -8.24 -0.95 15.11
N THR A 76 -7.59 -1.20 13.98
CA THR A 76 -7.88 -2.36 13.12
C THR A 76 -7.62 -3.67 13.85
N ALA A 77 -6.49 -3.79 14.54
CA ALA A 77 -6.16 -4.97 15.33
C ALA A 77 -7.19 -5.21 16.45
N THR A 78 -7.56 -4.17 17.21
CA THR A 78 -8.61 -4.25 18.23
C THR A 78 -9.94 -4.68 17.61
N PHE A 79 -10.33 -4.10 16.47
CA PHE A 79 -11.57 -4.45 15.79
C PHE A 79 -11.60 -5.92 15.35
N VAL A 80 -10.52 -6.40 14.72
CA VAL A 80 -10.38 -7.79 14.28
C VAL A 80 -10.38 -8.76 15.46
N LEU A 81 -9.76 -8.40 16.58
CA LEU A 81 -9.65 -9.27 17.75
C LEU A 81 -10.93 -9.34 18.59
N VAL A 82 -11.76 -8.28 18.59
CA VAL A 82 -12.97 -8.16 19.45
C VAL A 82 -14.28 -8.43 18.68
N SER A 83 -14.31 -8.23 17.36
CA SER A 83 -15.52 -8.49 16.57
C SER A 83 -16.00 -9.95 16.60
N PRO A 84 -15.15 -11.01 16.65
CA PRO A 84 -15.64 -12.39 16.65
C PRO A 84 -16.47 -12.75 17.89
N GLN A 85 -16.17 -12.15 19.04
CA GLN A 85 -16.91 -12.33 20.30
C GLN A 85 -18.33 -11.73 20.21
N LEU A 86 -18.51 -10.73 19.33
CA LEU A 86 -19.75 -9.99 19.16
C LEU A 86 -20.57 -10.46 17.94
N ARG A 87 -20.17 -11.55 17.27
CA ARG A 87 -20.77 -12.03 16.00
C ARG A 87 -22.29 -12.27 16.04
N HIS A 88 -22.85 -12.50 17.23
CA HIS A 88 -24.28 -12.73 17.43
C HIS A 88 -25.08 -11.42 17.59
N GLN A 89 -24.41 -10.28 17.73
CA GLN A 89 -25.00 -8.96 17.96
C GLN A 89 -24.39 -7.92 17.01
N PRO A 90 -24.82 -7.87 15.73
CA PRO A 90 -24.24 -7.00 14.71
C PRO A 90 -24.20 -5.51 15.06
N VAL A 91 -25.19 -5.04 15.83
CA VAL A 91 -25.25 -3.66 16.33
C VAL A 91 -24.03 -3.33 17.20
N LEU A 92 -23.58 -4.28 18.03
CA LEU A 92 -22.38 -4.08 18.85
C LEU A 92 -21.09 -4.06 18.01
N ILE A 93 -21.05 -4.75 16.87
CA ILE A 93 -19.90 -4.65 15.96
C ILE A 93 -19.83 -3.27 15.31
N ASN A 94 -20.96 -2.71 14.89
CA ASN A 94 -21.00 -1.31 14.40
C ASN A 94 -20.60 -0.31 15.49
N LEU A 95 -21.08 -0.51 16.73
CA LEU A 95 -20.67 0.32 17.87
C LEU A 95 -19.17 0.20 18.15
N LEU A 96 -18.63 -1.03 18.14
CA LEU A 96 -17.20 -1.29 18.30
C LEU A 96 -16.40 -0.54 17.23
N LEU A 97 -16.81 -0.61 15.96
CA LEU A 97 -16.17 0.11 14.87
C LEU A 97 -16.14 1.63 15.12
N ALA A 98 -17.27 2.21 15.52
CA ALA A 98 -17.34 3.63 15.84
C ALA A 98 -16.42 4.01 17.00
N VAL A 99 -16.37 3.19 18.06
CA VAL A 99 -15.51 3.41 19.22
C VAL A 99 -14.03 3.31 18.85
N VAL A 100 -13.58 2.28 18.14
CA VAL A 100 -12.16 2.13 17.79
C VAL A 100 -11.70 3.23 16.82
N VAL A 101 -12.56 3.68 15.91
CA VAL A 101 -12.26 4.81 15.01
C VAL A 101 -12.17 6.12 15.79
N LEU A 102 -13.11 6.39 16.70
CA LEU A 102 -13.07 7.57 17.56
C LEU A 102 -11.79 7.58 18.42
N VAL A 103 -11.46 6.46 19.05
CA VAL A 103 -10.24 6.32 19.85
C VAL A 103 -8.99 6.51 18.98
N ALA A 104 -8.94 5.96 17.77
CA ALA A 104 -7.82 6.18 16.85
C ALA A 104 -7.64 7.65 16.50
N VAL A 105 -8.71 8.38 16.21
CA VAL A 105 -8.67 9.81 15.90
C VAL A 105 -8.18 10.62 17.10
N LEU A 106 -8.67 10.31 18.31
CA LEU A 106 -8.23 10.99 19.53
C LEU A 106 -6.77 10.69 19.88
N LEU A 107 -6.34 9.43 19.73
CA LEU A 107 -4.94 9.03 19.92
C LEU A 107 -4.03 9.72 18.91
N PHE A 108 -4.44 9.79 17.63
CA PHE A 108 -3.71 10.50 16.59
C PHE A 108 -3.59 12.00 16.91
N ALA A 109 -4.71 12.67 17.24
CA ALA A 109 -4.73 14.09 17.61
C ALA A 109 -3.78 14.38 18.78
N TRP A 110 -3.85 13.54 19.82
CA TRP A 110 -2.95 13.63 20.98
C TRP A 110 -1.48 13.46 20.60
N ARG A 111 -1.16 12.49 19.74
CA ARG A 111 0.22 12.19 19.31
C ARG A 111 0.84 13.30 18.47
N VAL A 112 0.03 14.02 17.70
CA VAL A 112 0.47 15.14 16.86
C VAL A 112 0.28 16.49 17.57
N ALA A 113 -0.21 16.49 18.81
CA ALA A 113 -0.44 17.67 19.64
C ALA A 113 -1.38 18.72 19.00
N VAL A 114 -2.41 18.25 18.28
CA VAL A 114 -3.45 19.09 17.66
C VAL A 114 -4.80 18.84 18.33
N SER A 115 -5.73 19.80 18.25
CA SER A 115 -7.09 19.55 18.72
C SER A 115 -7.80 18.56 17.79
N PRO A 116 -8.72 17.71 18.30
CA PRO A 116 -9.45 16.75 17.46
C PRO A 116 -10.21 17.40 16.29
N GLU A 117 -10.64 18.65 16.45
CA GLU A 117 -11.33 19.44 15.43
C GLU A 117 -10.44 19.80 14.22
N GLN A 118 -9.12 19.88 14.44
CA GLN A 118 -8.15 20.17 13.38
C GLN A 118 -7.74 18.94 12.58
N VAL A 119 -8.03 17.73 13.06
CA VAL A 119 -7.62 16.47 12.41
C VAL A 119 -8.11 16.37 10.96
N PRO A 120 -9.39 16.66 10.62
CA PRO A 120 -9.85 16.56 9.23
C PRO A 120 -9.06 17.48 8.29
N LEU A 121 -8.77 18.71 8.73
CA LEU A 121 -8.01 19.68 7.96
C LEU A 121 -6.54 19.24 7.80
N LEU A 122 -5.94 18.72 8.86
CA LEU A 122 -4.57 18.20 8.83
C LEU A 122 -4.43 17.00 7.87
N LEU A 123 -5.39 16.08 7.89
CA LEU A 123 -5.43 14.96 6.95
C LEU A 123 -5.64 15.44 5.50
N LEU A 124 -6.47 16.46 5.30
CA LEU A 124 -6.66 17.07 3.98
C LEU A 124 -5.34 17.66 3.45
N TYR A 125 -4.60 18.38 4.28
CA TYR A 125 -3.29 18.92 3.89
C TYR A 125 -2.25 17.84 3.63
N ARG A 126 -2.33 16.69 4.30
CA ARG A 126 -1.45 15.56 4.01
C ARG A 126 -1.71 14.96 2.62
N VAL A 127 -2.98 14.89 2.24
CA VAL A 127 -3.39 14.42 0.91
C VAL A 127 -3.05 15.46 -0.15
N TYR A 128 -3.29 16.74 0.13
CA TYR A 128 -3.06 17.86 -0.78
C TYR A 128 -1.99 18.78 -0.23
N ASP A 129 -0.74 18.50 -0.57
CA ASP A 129 0.42 19.35 -0.21
C ASP A 129 0.57 20.59 -1.11
N GLY A 130 -0.32 20.77 -2.09
CA GLY A 130 -0.31 21.89 -3.03
C GLY A 130 0.65 21.74 -4.21
N THR A 131 1.48 20.69 -4.25
CA THR A 131 2.44 20.48 -5.33
C THR A 131 1.77 19.92 -6.59
N ALA A 132 2.25 20.34 -7.78
CA ALA A 132 1.75 19.79 -9.05
C ALA A 132 2.00 18.27 -9.15
N GLY A 133 3.12 17.79 -8.59
CA GLY A 133 3.46 16.36 -8.54
C GLY A 133 2.39 15.55 -7.80
N ARG A 134 2.00 15.99 -6.60
CA ARG A 134 0.91 15.37 -5.82
C ARG A 134 -0.40 15.37 -6.61
N TRP A 135 -0.77 16.49 -7.22
CA TRP A 135 -2.00 16.59 -7.99
C TRP A 135 -2.05 15.62 -9.17
N CYS A 136 -0.96 15.53 -9.94
CA CYS A 136 -0.84 14.56 -11.04
C CYS A 136 -0.97 13.12 -10.53
N LEU A 137 -0.33 12.81 -9.40
CA LEU A 137 -0.39 11.48 -8.79
C LEU A 137 -1.82 11.12 -8.35
N LEU A 138 -2.50 12.02 -7.64
CA LEU A 138 -3.88 11.82 -7.19
C LEU A 138 -4.85 11.67 -8.35
N MET A 139 -4.71 12.47 -9.41
CA MET A 139 -5.53 12.34 -10.62
C MET A 139 -5.30 10.99 -11.31
N PHE A 140 -4.04 10.56 -11.42
CA PHE A 140 -3.71 9.25 -11.98
C PHE A 140 -4.29 8.10 -11.17
N TRP A 141 -4.21 8.17 -9.84
CA TRP A 141 -4.80 7.17 -8.95
C TRP A 141 -6.33 7.18 -9.03
N ALA A 142 -6.95 8.36 -9.12
CA ALA A 142 -8.39 8.50 -9.32
C ALA A 142 -8.86 7.86 -10.63
N MET A 143 -8.10 8.03 -11.72
CA MET A 143 -8.38 7.34 -12.99
C MET A 143 -8.28 5.81 -12.85
N CYS A 144 -7.25 5.30 -12.16
CA CYS A 144 -7.10 3.86 -11.89
C CYS A 144 -8.27 3.30 -11.07
N MET A 145 -8.71 4.03 -10.04
CA MET A 145 -9.86 3.67 -9.21
C MET A 145 -11.17 3.71 -10.02
N PHE A 146 -11.38 4.76 -10.80
CA PHE A 146 -12.57 4.90 -11.65
C PHE A 146 -12.66 3.78 -12.69
N ALA A 147 -11.54 3.44 -13.33
CA ALA A 147 -11.46 2.32 -14.26
C ALA A 147 -11.78 0.98 -13.57
N SER A 148 -11.31 0.77 -12.33
CA SER A 148 -11.67 -0.39 -11.50
C SER A 148 -13.16 -0.44 -11.16
N VAL A 149 -13.79 0.68 -10.84
CA VAL A 149 -15.23 0.74 -10.58
C VAL A 149 -16.04 0.41 -11.84
N ILE A 150 -15.68 0.99 -12.99
CA ILE A 150 -16.31 0.66 -14.28
C ILE A 150 -16.17 -0.84 -14.56
N PHE A 151 -14.97 -1.39 -14.38
CA PHE A 151 -14.72 -2.80 -14.57
C PHE A 151 -15.57 -3.67 -13.65
N CYS A 152 -15.68 -3.32 -12.36
CA CYS A 152 -16.58 -3.99 -11.41
C CYS A 152 -18.03 -3.98 -11.89
N VAL A 153 -18.53 -2.83 -12.35
CA VAL A 153 -19.90 -2.71 -12.89
C VAL A 153 -20.07 -3.61 -14.12
N MET A 154 -19.11 -3.60 -15.05
CA MET A 154 -19.16 -4.44 -16.25
C MET A 154 -19.19 -5.93 -15.92
N VAL A 155 -18.33 -6.39 -15.01
CA VAL A 155 -18.28 -7.79 -14.57
C VAL A 155 -19.56 -8.18 -13.84
N ARG A 156 -20.08 -7.29 -12.97
CA ARG A 156 -21.34 -7.51 -12.26
C ARG A 156 -22.52 -7.67 -13.22
N VAL A 157 -22.64 -6.79 -14.22
CA VAL A 157 -23.71 -6.88 -15.24
C VAL A 157 -23.61 -8.17 -16.04
N LYS A 158 -22.39 -8.63 -16.36
CA LYS A 158 -22.17 -9.89 -17.07
C LYS A 158 -22.27 -11.14 -16.18
N ASN A 159 -22.28 -10.96 -14.86
CA ASN A 159 -22.26 -11.99 -13.81
C ASN A 159 -21.25 -13.12 -14.06
N ARG A 160 -20.07 -12.77 -14.59
CA ARG A 160 -18.98 -13.72 -14.89
C ARG A 160 -17.63 -13.04 -14.69
N SER A 161 -16.77 -13.66 -13.90
CA SER A 161 -15.37 -13.27 -13.73
C SER A 161 -14.44 -14.44 -14.07
N SER A 162 -13.28 -14.15 -14.63
CA SER A 162 -12.22 -15.15 -14.87
C SER A 162 -10.90 -14.71 -14.24
N THR A 163 -9.92 -15.61 -14.17
CA THR A 163 -8.58 -15.29 -13.69
C THR A 163 -7.93 -14.14 -14.47
N VAL A 164 -8.18 -14.06 -15.78
CA VAL A 164 -7.71 -12.96 -16.64
C VAL A 164 -8.39 -11.64 -16.27
N HIS A 165 -9.70 -11.66 -15.98
CA HIS A 165 -10.42 -10.47 -15.50
C HIS A 165 -9.81 -9.95 -14.19
N ARG A 166 -9.41 -10.84 -13.27
CA ARG A 166 -8.76 -10.44 -12.01
C ARG A 166 -7.39 -9.77 -12.21
N LYS A 167 -6.71 -9.99 -13.34
CA LYS A 167 -5.45 -9.28 -13.67
C LYS A 167 -5.66 -7.79 -13.95
N PHE A 168 -6.90 -7.35 -14.21
CA PHE A 168 -7.22 -5.92 -14.28
C PHE A 168 -6.92 -5.21 -12.94
N PHE A 169 -7.25 -5.83 -11.81
CA PHE A 169 -6.92 -5.28 -10.49
C PHE A 169 -5.43 -5.33 -10.21
N HIS A 170 -4.73 -6.37 -10.69
CA HIS A 170 -3.26 -6.46 -10.57
C HIS A 170 -2.60 -5.32 -11.33
N LEU A 171 -3.08 -5.02 -12.54
CA LEU A 171 -2.58 -3.90 -13.35
C LEU A 171 -2.82 -2.55 -12.66
N THR A 172 -4.06 -2.25 -12.28
CA THR A 172 -4.40 -0.93 -11.71
C THR A 172 -3.69 -0.66 -10.39
N ILE A 173 -3.60 -1.66 -9.49
CA ILE A 173 -2.84 -1.49 -8.25
C ILE A 173 -1.34 -1.39 -8.51
N SER A 174 -0.80 -2.10 -9.50
CA SER A 174 0.61 -2.00 -9.89
C SER A 174 0.94 -0.61 -10.44
N LEU A 175 0.05 -0.01 -11.21
CA LEU A 175 0.21 1.37 -11.69
C LEU A 175 0.23 2.38 -10.54
N ILE A 176 -0.67 2.23 -9.57
CA ILE A 176 -0.67 3.03 -8.34
C ILE A 176 0.64 2.85 -7.58
N ALA A 177 1.09 1.59 -7.40
CA ALA A 177 2.33 1.28 -6.69
C ALA A 177 3.56 1.86 -7.40
N VAL A 178 3.70 1.66 -8.71
CA VAL A 178 4.85 2.19 -9.48
C VAL A 178 4.90 3.71 -9.45
N SER A 179 3.77 4.37 -9.70
CA SER A 179 3.73 5.84 -9.67
C SER A 179 4.01 6.39 -8.27
N GLY A 180 3.48 5.73 -7.22
CA GLY A 180 3.77 6.06 -5.83
C GLY A 180 5.23 5.86 -5.46
N LEU A 181 5.80 4.68 -5.70
CA LEU A 181 7.20 4.37 -5.40
C LEU A 181 8.18 5.29 -6.15
N ARG A 182 7.81 5.80 -7.33
CA ARG A 182 8.68 6.68 -8.11
C ARG A 182 8.59 8.15 -7.70
N HIS A 183 7.41 8.62 -7.32
CA HIS A 183 7.15 10.05 -7.12
C HIS A 183 6.93 10.44 -5.66
N ASP A 184 6.40 9.53 -4.84
CA ASP A 184 6.20 9.75 -3.40
C ASP A 184 6.09 8.43 -2.60
N PRO A 185 7.24 7.84 -2.24
CA PRO A 185 7.28 6.59 -1.49
C PRO A 185 6.59 6.65 -0.12
N ASP A 186 6.67 7.77 0.57
CA ASP A 186 6.06 7.94 1.90
C ASP A 186 4.53 7.94 1.80
N PHE A 187 3.98 8.68 0.83
CA PHE A 187 2.53 8.75 0.66
C PHE A 187 1.94 7.45 0.15
N VAL A 188 2.65 6.70 -0.71
CA VAL A 188 2.16 5.38 -1.14
C VAL A 188 2.23 4.37 0.00
N LEU A 189 3.26 4.42 0.85
CA LEU A 189 3.32 3.61 2.08
C LEU A 189 2.12 3.91 2.99
N LEU A 190 1.88 5.19 3.30
CA LEU A 190 0.74 5.62 4.10
C LEU A 190 -0.58 5.12 3.51
N SER A 191 -0.80 5.42 2.22
CA SER A 191 -2.04 5.08 1.52
C SER A 191 -2.28 3.58 1.48
N ALA A 192 -1.25 2.79 1.20
CA ALA A 192 -1.35 1.33 1.12
C ALA A 192 -1.64 0.69 2.49
N LEU A 193 -1.01 1.16 3.57
CA LEU A 193 -1.29 0.66 4.93
C LEU A 193 -2.72 0.99 5.38
N LEU A 194 -3.17 2.22 5.15
CA LEU A 194 -4.54 2.62 5.46
C LEU A 194 -5.55 1.83 4.61
N MET A 195 -5.26 1.62 3.32
CA MET A 195 -6.13 0.83 2.45
C MET A 195 -6.19 -0.64 2.89
N ALA A 196 -5.07 -1.24 3.30
CA ALA A 196 -5.05 -2.58 3.86
C ALA A 196 -5.93 -2.68 5.13
N CYS A 197 -5.86 -1.68 6.03
CA CYS A 197 -6.73 -1.61 7.20
C CYS A 197 -8.21 -1.56 6.82
N ILE A 198 -8.58 -0.70 5.87
CA ILE A 198 -9.96 -0.58 5.38
C ILE A 198 -10.46 -1.90 4.82
N PHE A 199 -9.67 -2.57 3.97
CA PHE A 199 -10.07 -3.85 3.37
C PHE A 199 -10.25 -4.96 4.42
N VAL A 200 -9.40 -5.00 5.45
CA VAL A 200 -9.56 -5.92 6.59
C VAL A 200 -10.85 -5.62 7.37
N ILE A 201 -11.14 -4.35 7.67
CA ILE A 201 -12.37 -3.95 8.35
C ILE A 201 -13.62 -4.34 7.53
N LEU A 202 -13.62 -4.06 6.23
CA LEU A 202 -14.71 -4.41 5.33
C LEU A 202 -14.94 -5.93 5.29
N GLU A 203 -13.87 -6.72 5.25
CA GLU A 203 -13.98 -8.18 5.26
C GLU A 203 -14.49 -8.71 6.60
N VAL A 204 -14.13 -8.11 7.73
CA VAL A 204 -14.71 -8.44 9.05
C VAL A 204 -16.21 -8.13 9.07
N LEU A 205 -16.63 -6.93 8.62
CA LEU A 205 -18.04 -6.55 8.56
C LEU A 205 -18.84 -7.51 7.66
N ARG A 206 -18.27 -7.87 6.50
CA ARG A 206 -18.89 -8.81 5.55
C ARG A 206 -18.99 -10.21 6.13
N SER A 207 -17.88 -10.79 6.58
CA SER A 207 -17.82 -12.16 7.09
C SER A 207 -18.65 -12.36 8.36
N ALA A 208 -18.76 -11.34 9.21
CA ALA A 208 -19.64 -11.34 10.39
C ALA A 208 -21.12 -11.02 10.07
N LYS A 209 -21.48 -10.84 8.79
CA LYS A 209 -22.84 -10.55 8.32
C LYS A 209 -23.46 -9.31 8.99
N VAL A 210 -22.69 -8.22 9.10
CA VAL A 210 -23.14 -6.99 9.76
C VAL A 210 -23.94 -6.10 8.79
N PRO A 211 -25.24 -5.82 9.03
CA PRO A 211 -26.01 -4.91 8.18
C PRO A 211 -25.63 -3.44 8.43
N PRO A 212 -25.75 -2.55 7.42
CA PRO A 212 -26.13 -2.81 6.02
C PRO A 212 -24.95 -3.24 5.12
N TRP A 213 -23.77 -3.44 5.70
CA TRP A 213 -22.51 -3.60 4.96
C TRP A 213 -22.43 -4.91 4.19
N HIS A 214 -22.74 -6.03 4.85
CA HIS A 214 -22.46 -7.35 4.27
C HIS A 214 -23.24 -7.62 2.99
N GLU A 215 -24.50 -7.19 2.89
CA GLU A 215 -25.34 -7.40 1.70
C GLU A 215 -24.72 -6.73 0.48
N LYS A 216 -24.30 -5.47 0.63
CA LYS A 216 -23.63 -4.73 -0.44
C LYS A 216 -22.26 -5.31 -0.76
N LEU A 217 -21.48 -5.70 0.24
CA LEU A 217 -20.17 -6.29 -0.01
C LEU A 217 -20.29 -7.64 -0.72
N ASP A 218 -21.21 -8.51 -0.31
CA ASP A 218 -21.47 -9.79 -0.97
C ASP A 218 -21.97 -9.60 -2.42
N ASP A 219 -22.88 -8.65 -2.65
CA ASP A 219 -23.41 -8.32 -4.00
C ASP A 219 -22.31 -7.97 -5.01
N TRP A 220 -21.25 -7.29 -4.54
CA TRP A 220 -20.16 -6.81 -5.40
C TRP A 220 -18.98 -7.78 -5.44
N LEU A 221 -18.70 -8.53 -4.38
CA LEU A 221 -17.47 -9.31 -4.24
C LEU A 221 -17.64 -10.80 -4.58
N LEU A 222 -18.83 -11.39 -4.41
CA LEU A 222 -19.02 -12.84 -4.62
C LEU A 222 -18.77 -13.29 -6.07
N VAL A 223 -18.97 -12.40 -7.05
CA VAL A 223 -18.67 -12.69 -8.47
C VAL A 223 -17.15 -12.84 -8.73
N PHE A 224 -16.30 -12.34 -7.83
CA PHE A 224 -14.85 -12.34 -7.97
C PHE A 224 -14.14 -13.45 -7.21
N LEU A 225 -14.88 -14.37 -6.56
CA LEU A 225 -14.29 -15.47 -5.79
C LEU A 225 -13.20 -16.22 -6.58
N ASP A 226 -12.05 -16.40 -5.95
CA ASP A 226 -10.95 -17.21 -6.46
C ASP A 226 -10.86 -18.57 -5.74
N ALA A 227 -10.03 -19.48 -6.24
CA ALA A 227 -9.78 -20.81 -5.68
C ALA A 227 -9.20 -20.79 -4.25
N GLN A 228 -8.69 -19.65 -3.80
CA GLN A 228 -8.21 -19.43 -2.44
C GLN A 228 -9.25 -18.78 -1.50
N ASP A 229 -10.35 -18.26 -2.05
CA ASP A 229 -11.43 -17.65 -1.28
C ASP A 229 -12.55 -18.66 -0.96
N SER A 230 -13.44 -18.28 -0.05
CA SER A 230 -14.72 -18.93 0.20
C SER A 230 -15.82 -17.87 0.36
N ARG A 231 -17.09 -18.28 0.38
CA ARG A 231 -18.20 -17.34 0.63
C ARG A 231 -18.10 -16.69 2.00
N GLU A 232 -17.54 -17.41 2.96
CA GLU A 232 -17.33 -16.94 4.33
C GLU A 232 -16.13 -15.99 4.40
N ARG A 233 -15.09 -16.19 3.58
CA ARG A 233 -13.85 -15.40 3.61
C ARG A 233 -13.33 -15.06 2.22
N ILE A 234 -13.31 -13.78 1.89
CA ILE A 234 -12.80 -13.23 0.63
C ILE A 234 -11.50 -12.48 0.94
N LEU A 235 -10.37 -13.17 0.79
CA LEU A 235 -9.05 -12.67 1.17
C LEU A 235 -8.21 -12.19 -0.01
N THR A 236 -8.53 -12.62 -1.24
CA THR A 236 -7.76 -12.25 -2.43
C THR A 236 -7.52 -10.72 -2.57
N PRO A 237 -8.50 -9.82 -2.36
CA PRO A 237 -8.24 -8.38 -2.43
C PRO A 237 -7.25 -7.88 -1.37
N ILE A 238 -7.32 -8.42 -0.14
CA ILE A 238 -6.39 -8.11 0.95
C ILE A 238 -4.98 -8.61 0.60
N PHE A 239 -4.88 -9.86 0.14
CA PHE A 239 -3.59 -10.46 -0.26
C PHE A 239 -2.97 -9.78 -1.48
N LEU A 240 -3.76 -9.21 -2.38
CA LEU A 240 -3.24 -8.43 -3.50
C LEU A 240 -2.60 -7.12 -3.01
N ILE A 241 -3.27 -6.38 -2.13
CA ILE A 241 -2.71 -5.15 -1.54
C ILE A 241 -1.44 -5.48 -0.74
N ILE A 242 -1.53 -6.46 0.16
CA ILE A 242 -0.38 -6.90 0.95
C ILE A 242 0.74 -7.34 0.00
N GLY A 243 0.47 -8.15 -1.00
CA GLY A 243 1.47 -8.63 -1.95
C GLY A 243 2.26 -7.53 -2.66
N ILE A 244 1.53 -6.57 -3.23
CA ILE A 244 2.13 -5.48 -4.01
C ILE A 244 2.95 -4.54 -3.13
N PHE A 245 2.48 -4.23 -1.92
CA PHE A 245 3.12 -3.26 -1.03
C PHE A 245 3.93 -3.87 0.12
N LEU A 246 3.99 -5.19 0.25
CA LEU A 246 4.75 -5.87 1.30
C LEU A 246 6.21 -5.37 1.39
N PRO A 247 6.94 -5.20 0.26
CA PRO A 247 8.32 -4.73 0.34
C PRO A 247 8.47 -3.37 1.05
N ILE A 248 7.62 -2.39 0.74
CA ILE A 248 7.66 -1.07 1.38
C ILE A 248 7.11 -1.08 2.82
N PHE A 249 6.29 -2.07 3.18
CA PHE A 249 5.91 -2.28 4.58
C PHE A 249 7.08 -2.82 5.41
N LEU A 250 7.89 -3.71 4.83
CA LEU A 250 9.04 -4.35 5.49
C LEU A 250 10.24 -3.41 5.59
N SER A 251 10.47 -2.61 4.55
CA SER A 251 11.48 -1.58 4.52
C SER A 251 10.83 -0.27 4.10
N PRO A 252 10.32 0.54 5.06
CA PRO A 252 9.87 1.88 4.77
C PRO A 252 10.98 2.72 4.12
N PRO A 253 10.64 3.76 3.34
CA PRO A 253 11.62 4.64 2.72
C PRO A 253 12.63 5.18 3.75
N GLY A 254 13.90 5.25 3.34
CA GLY A 254 14.98 5.78 4.16
C GLY A 254 14.92 7.30 4.30
N THR A 255 15.97 7.89 4.87
CA THR A 255 16.09 9.35 5.03
C THR A 255 16.19 10.11 3.69
N ASP A 256 16.48 9.40 2.61
CA ASP A 256 16.50 9.92 1.25
C ASP A 256 15.11 9.91 0.59
N HIS A 257 14.13 9.25 1.21
CA HIS A 257 12.76 9.12 0.71
C HIS A 257 12.69 8.51 -0.71
N VAL A 258 13.65 7.64 -1.06
CA VAL A 258 13.74 7.00 -2.38
C VAL A 258 13.37 5.51 -2.29
N ALA A 259 12.70 5.01 -3.32
CA ALA A 259 12.45 3.59 -3.49
C ALA A 259 13.59 2.90 -4.26
N HIS A 260 14.25 1.96 -3.61
CA HIS A 260 15.16 0.97 -4.21
C HIS A 260 14.43 -0.17 -4.93
N ALA A 261 15.18 -0.95 -5.73
CA ALA A 261 14.70 -2.05 -6.54
C ALA A 261 13.89 -3.11 -5.77
N TYR A 262 14.30 -3.44 -4.53
CA TYR A 262 13.56 -4.39 -3.70
C TYR A 262 12.14 -3.91 -3.36
N HIS A 263 11.87 -2.60 -3.32
CA HIS A 263 10.51 -2.07 -3.10
C HIS A 263 9.55 -2.43 -4.23
N TYR A 264 10.08 -2.64 -5.44
CA TYR A 264 9.30 -3.02 -6.62
C TYR A 264 9.04 -4.53 -6.68
N ALA A 265 9.55 -5.34 -5.75
CA ALA A 265 9.44 -6.81 -5.78
C ALA A 265 7.98 -7.29 -5.88
N GLY A 266 7.04 -6.62 -5.19
CA GLY A 266 5.61 -6.93 -5.27
C GLY A 266 5.04 -6.69 -6.66
N VAL A 267 5.34 -5.53 -7.26
CA VAL A 267 4.93 -5.20 -8.63
C VAL A 267 5.55 -6.16 -9.64
N ILE A 268 6.85 -6.45 -9.52
CA ILE A 268 7.57 -7.34 -10.43
C ILE A 268 6.97 -8.74 -10.39
N THR A 269 6.76 -9.30 -9.20
CA THR A 269 6.31 -10.69 -9.04
C THR A 269 4.81 -10.85 -9.29
N VAL A 270 3.97 -10.08 -8.60
CA VAL A 270 2.50 -10.24 -8.62
C VAL A 270 1.87 -9.40 -9.73
N GLY A 271 2.30 -8.14 -9.87
CA GLY A 271 1.79 -7.24 -10.90
C GLY A 271 2.10 -7.72 -12.31
N ILE A 272 3.38 -7.98 -12.58
CA ILE A 272 3.90 -8.36 -13.90
C ILE A 272 3.98 -9.88 -14.03
N GLY A 273 4.81 -10.54 -13.22
CA GLY A 273 5.15 -11.96 -13.37
C GLY A 273 3.93 -12.88 -13.39
N ASP A 274 3.14 -12.88 -12.31
CA ASP A 274 1.93 -13.69 -12.16
C ASP A 274 0.85 -13.33 -13.21
N SER A 275 0.74 -12.06 -13.61
CA SER A 275 -0.13 -11.66 -14.72
C SER A 275 0.28 -12.29 -16.05
N PHE A 276 1.57 -12.23 -16.41
CA PHE A 276 2.08 -12.85 -17.64
C PHE A 276 2.03 -14.38 -17.58
N ALA A 277 2.29 -14.98 -16.41
CA ALA A 277 2.13 -16.41 -16.18
C ALA A 277 0.70 -16.87 -16.52
N ALA A 278 -0.30 -16.17 -15.99
CA ALA A 278 -1.70 -16.50 -16.20
C ALA A 278 -2.16 -16.22 -17.64
N LEU A 279 -1.78 -15.09 -18.23
CA LEU A 279 -2.17 -14.73 -19.60
C LEU A 279 -1.57 -15.70 -20.63
N VAL A 280 -0.25 -15.88 -20.60
CA VAL A 280 0.44 -16.77 -21.56
C VAL A 280 0.11 -18.22 -21.27
N GLY A 281 0.08 -18.62 -19.99
CA GLY A 281 -0.22 -19.98 -19.59
C GLY A 281 -1.64 -20.42 -19.98
N SER A 282 -2.63 -19.51 -19.92
CA SER A 282 -4.01 -19.84 -20.33
C SER A 282 -4.22 -19.82 -21.85
N GLN A 283 -3.46 -19.02 -22.59
CA GLN A 283 -3.61 -18.89 -24.04
C GLN A 283 -2.75 -19.87 -24.84
N PHE A 284 -1.53 -20.15 -24.38
CA PHE A 284 -0.51 -20.91 -25.11
C PHE A 284 0.03 -22.12 -24.34
N GLY A 285 -0.31 -22.26 -23.06
CA GLY A 285 0.23 -23.30 -22.20
C GLY A 285 -0.22 -24.70 -22.62
N SER A 286 0.73 -25.54 -22.98
CA SER A 286 0.48 -26.94 -23.36
C SER A 286 1.18 -27.90 -22.38
N HIS A 287 2.36 -27.54 -21.89
CA HIS A 287 3.17 -28.39 -21.04
C HIS A 287 2.96 -28.04 -19.56
N HIS A 288 2.39 -28.96 -18.80
CA HIS A 288 2.06 -28.73 -17.40
C HIS A 288 3.17 -29.25 -16.47
N TRP A 289 3.41 -28.52 -15.38
CA TRP A 289 4.27 -29.01 -14.30
C TRP A 289 3.64 -30.24 -13.62
N LYS A 290 4.48 -31.19 -13.19
CA LYS A 290 4.00 -32.43 -12.56
C LYS A 290 3.10 -32.10 -11.36
N ARG A 291 1.86 -32.61 -11.37
CA ARG A 291 0.85 -32.40 -10.31
C ARG A 291 0.45 -30.93 -10.09
N SER A 292 0.59 -30.07 -11.09
CA SER A 292 0.16 -28.67 -11.07
C SER A 292 -0.71 -28.36 -12.29
N LYS A 293 -1.60 -27.35 -12.14
CA LYS A 293 -2.33 -26.76 -13.27
C LYS A 293 -1.53 -25.68 -13.99
N LYS A 294 -0.34 -25.34 -13.47
CA LYS A 294 0.56 -24.33 -14.01
C LYS A 294 1.37 -24.91 -15.16
N THR A 295 1.65 -24.09 -16.16
CA THR A 295 2.33 -24.49 -17.39
C THR A 295 3.76 -23.99 -17.41
N ILE A 296 4.64 -24.73 -18.10
CA ILE A 296 6.04 -24.37 -18.29
C ILE A 296 6.12 -23.06 -19.08
N GLU A 297 5.27 -22.91 -20.10
CA GLU A 297 5.17 -21.69 -20.91
C GLU A 297 4.78 -20.47 -20.06
N GLY A 298 3.86 -20.64 -19.10
CA GLY A 298 3.52 -19.61 -18.12
C GLY A 298 4.71 -19.23 -17.25
N SER A 299 5.45 -20.21 -16.73
CA SER A 299 6.64 -19.93 -15.91
C SER A 299 7.76 -19.24 -16.71
N VAL A 300 7.95 -19.60 -17.99
CA VAL A 300 8.92 -18.90 -18.87
C VAL A 300 8.47 -17.46 -19.13
N ALA A 301 7.18 -17.23 -19.39
CA ALA A 301 6.63 -15.89 -19.56
C ALA A 301 6.80 -15.04 -18.30
N MET A 302 6.55 -15.61 -17.12
CA MET A 302 6.79 -14.97 -15.84
C MET A 302 8.27 -14.61 -15.66
N TRP A 303 9.18 -15.51 -16.00
CA TRP A 303 10.62 -15.26 -15.86
C TRP A 303 11.08 -14.09 -16.73
N LEU A 304 10.73 -14.11 -18.03
CA LEU A 304 11.13 -13.08 -18.99
C LEU A 304 10.49 -11.72 -18.68
N SER A 305 9.20 -11.72 -18.34
CA SER A 305 8.48 -10.48 -18.01
C SER A 305 8.98 -9.83 -16.72
N GLN A 306 9.37 -10.60 -15.70
CA GLN A 306 10.00 -10.06 -14.49
C GLN A 306 11.36 -9.42 -14.77
N ILE A 307 12.20 -10.05 -15.61
CA ILE A 307 13.48 -9.46 -16.03
C ILE A 307 13.22 -8.10 -16.69
N ALA A 308 12.29 -8.04 -17.65
CA ALA A 308 11.90 -6.78 -18.28
C ALA A 308 11.36 -5.76 -17.25
N GLY A 309 10.53 -6.22 -16.31
CA GLY A 309 9.98 -5.39 -15.23
C GLY A 309 11.06 -4.75 -14.37
N VAL A 310 12.09 -5.51 -13.97
CA VAL A 310 13.24 -4.97 -13.21
C VAL A 310 13.91 -3.84 -13.99
N TYR A 311 14.21 -4.04 -15.28
CA TYR A 311 14.90 -3.03 -16.08
C TYR A 311 14.04 -1.82 -16.47
N LEU A 312 12.72 -1.97 -16.52
CA LEU A 312 11.81 -0.88 -16.84
C LEU A 312 11.43 -0.04 -15.60
N LEU A 313 11.39 -0.67 -14.42
CA LEU A 313 10.83 -0.05 -13.22
C LEU A 313 11.88 0.30 -12.15
N CYS A 314 12.87 -0.56 -11.93
CA CYS A 314 13.83 -0.36 -10.85
C CYS A 314 14.86 0.74 -11.18
N PRO A 315 15.45 1.38 -10.16
CA PRO A 315 16.55 2.30 -10.36
C PRO A 315 17.72 1.64 -11.10
N ILE A 316 18.29 2.36 -12.07
CA ILE A 316 19.34 1.85 -12.95
C ILE A 316 20.60 1.58 -12.14
N GLY A 317 21.19 0.39 -12.30
CA GLY A 317 22.49 0.04 -11.75
C GLY A 317 22.47 -0.54 -10.33
N GLU A 318 21.31 -0.66 -9.68
CA GLU A 318 21.23 -1.28 -8.35
C GLU A 318 21.43 -2.80 -8.37
N ILE A 319 21.06 -3.46 -9.47
CA ILE A 319 21.10 -4.92 -9.58
C ILE A 319 21.79 -5.35 -10.88
N SER A 320 22.73 -6.30 -10.77
CA SER A 320 23.42 -6.88 -11.92
C SER A 320 22.50 -7.77 -12.76
N PHE A 321 22.74 -7.83 -14.07
CA PHE A 321 21.97 -8.67 -14.99
C PHE A 321 21.95 -10.15 -14.61
N LEU A 322 23.10 -10.69 -14.25
CA LEU A 322 23.19 -12.08 -13.83
C LEU A 322 22.31 -12.36 -12.61
N TRP A 323 22.34 -11.47 -11.61
CA TRP A 323 21.54 -11.64 -10.40
C TRP A 323 20.04 -11.48 -10.67
N THR A 324 19.65 -10.50 -11.49
CA THR A 324 18.26 -10.33 -11.95
C THR A 324 17.72 -11.61 -12.60
N VAL A 325 18.48 -12.20 -13.52
CA VAL A 325 18.11 -13.45 -14.21
C VAL A 325 17.91 -14.60 -13.22
N VAL A 326 18.82 -14.74 -12.25
CA VAL A 326 18.74 -15.78 -11.20
C VAL A 326 17.53 -15.57 -10.30
N VAL A 327 17.34 -14.38 -9.74
CA VAL A 327 16.23 -14.09 -8.81
C VAL A 327 14.87 -14.26 -9.50
N CYS A 328 14.71 -13.74 -10.72
CA CYS A 328 13.46 -13.89 -11.47
C CYS A 328 13.19 -15.36 -11.83
N GLY A 329 14.23 -16.15 -12.11
CA GLY A 329 14.12 -17.58 -12.41
C GLY A 329 13.72 -18.39 -11.18
N LEU A 330 14.32 -18.10 -10.02
CA LEU A 330 13.94 -18.70 -8.75
C LEU A 330 12.50 -18.34 -8.35
N SER A 331 12.08 -17.08 -8.56
CA SER A 331 10.71 -16.63 -8.35
C SER A 331 9.71 -17.41 -9.22
N ALA A 332 10.00 -17.59 -10.52
CA ALA A 332 9.15 -18.38 -11.42
C ALA A 332 9.10 -19.87 -11.06
N ALA A 333 10.22 -20.45 -10.62
CA ALA A 333 10.26 -21.83 -10.15
C ALA A 333 9.46 -22.01 -8.84
N LEU A 334 9.54 -21.04 -7.92
CA LEU A 334 8.74 -21.02 -6.69
C LEU A 334 7.26 -20.93 -7.02
N GLU A 335 6.86 -20.05 -7.95
CA GLU A 335 5.48 -19.92 -8.42
C GLU A 335 4.93 -21.26 -8.94
N ALA A 336 5.69 -21.97 -9.77
CA ALA A 336 5.29 -23.26 -10.34
C ALA A 336 4.95 -24.32 -9.28
N GLY A 337 5.65 -24.27 -8.13
CA GLY A 337 5.45 -25.17 -6.99
C GLY A 337 4.35 -24.72 -6.01
N LEU A 338 3.99 -23.44 -6.00
CA LEU A 338 2.98 -22.90 -5.09
C LEU A 338 1.55 -23.23 -5.56
N ARG A 339 0.73 -23.67 -4.61
CA ARG A 339 -0.70 -23.94 -4.82
C ARG A 339 -1.62 -22.80 -4.39
N LYS A 340 -1.22 -22.03 -3.39
CA LYS A 340 -1.95 -20.90 -2.78
C LYS A 340 -0.96 -19.91 -2.20
N GLY A 341 -1.37 -18.65 -2.04
CA GLY A 341 -0.58 -17.62 -1.35
C GLY A 341 0.62 -17.10 -2.13
N ASP A 342 0.67 -17.36 -3.44
CA ASP A 342 1.63 -16.77 -4.37
C ASP A 342 1.66 -15.24 -4.29
N ASN A 343 0.50 -14.61 -4.12
CA ASN A 343 0.39 -13.16 -3.94
C ASN A 343 1.17 -12.59 -2.75
N VAL A 344 1.54 -13.39 -1.75
CA VAL A 344 2.31 -12.90 -0.58
C VAL A 344 3.71 -13.52 -0.53
N ILE A 345 3.82 -14.81 -0.87
CA ILE A 345 5.08 -15.56 -0.79
C ILE A 345 6.07 -15.07 -1.86
N LEU A 346 5.61 -14.81 -3.09
CA LEU A 346 6.50 -14.39 -4.18
C LEU A 346 7.09 -12.99 -3.95
N PRO A 347 6.31 -11.95 -3.59
CA PRO A 347 6.86 -10.64 -3.24
C PRO A 347 7.87 -10.73 -2.11
N PHE A 348 7.56 -11.48 -1.05
CA PHE A 348 8.46 -11.63 0.10
C PHE A 348 9.78 -12.29 -0.30
N PHE A 349 9.71 -13.40 -1.05
CA PHE A 349 10.89 -14.10 -1.53
C PHE A 349 11.76 -13.21 -2.43
N CYS A 350 11.14 -12.51 -3.38
CA CYS A 350 11.84 -11.63 -4.30
C CYS A 350 12.44 -10.42 -3.57
N TYR A 351 11.72 -9.82 -2.61
CA TYR A 351 12.23 -8.74 -1.76
C TYR A 351 13.48 -9.14 -0.96
N LEU A 352 13.59 -10.39 -0.49
CA LEU A 352 14.77 -10.84 0.25
C LEU A 352 16.01 -11.05 -0.64
N LEU A 353 15.81 -11.14 -1.95
CA LEU A 353 16.87 -11.46 -2.91
C LEU A 353 17.27 -10.28 -3.80
N LEU A 354 16.37 -9.32 -4.05
CA LEU A 354 16.69 -8.02 -4.62
C LEU A 354 17.30 -7.12 -3.56
#